data_AF-A0A0S7YZV1-F1
#
_entry.id   AF-A0A0S7YZV1-F1
#
_cell.length_a   1.000
_cell.length_b   1.000
_cell.length_c   1.000
_cell.angle_alpha   90.00
_cell.angle_beta   90.00
_cell.angle_gamma   90.00
#
_symmetry.space_group_name_H-M   'P 1'
#
loop_
_entity.id
_entity.type
_entity.pdbx_description
1 polymer ?
#
loop_
_entity_poly.entity_id
_entity_poly.type
_entity_poly.pdbx_seq_one_letter_code
_entity_poly.pdbx_strand_id
1 'polypeptide(L)'
;MEDLSLAHGLTRFLHLLLFVYWLGGDAGVFYSSRFVIDPKLSRDARMTAAKIFIDLDMIPRYCMALMLTVGGILAEIMGISHPAWEMVAIVLLGPVWLGLVLAVHAKEGSAAGQTLKRVDVWFRWIVIASILVSVVHSHWTGRLDGLEWFSAKLVIFAFLIFCGLMIRRNLPPFVEGFRQLAGSGPTPESDRLMIDSMTRCRPYVLLIWAGIAVSALLGILKPSLG
;
A
#
# COMPACT_ATOMS: atom_id res chain seq x y z
N MET A 1 3.22 1.10 -34.95
CA MET A 1 2.56 1.02 -33.63
C MET A 1 2.54 -0.44 -33.27
N GLU A 2 3.11 -0.86 -32.13
CA GLU A 2 2.92 -2.24 -31.68
C GLU A 2 1.42 -2.50 -31.59
N ASP A 3 0.94 -3.54 -32.26
CA ASP A 3 -0.42 -4.03 -32.07
C ASP A 3 -0.53 -4.59 -30.65
N LEU A 4 -0.86 -3.72 -29.72
CA LEU A 4 -1.17 -4.08 -28.33
C LEU A 4 -2.37 -5.01 -28.36
N SER A 5 -2.17 -6.27 -27.96
CA SER A 5 -3.29 -7.15 -27.70
C SER A 5 -4.23 -6.48 -26.68
N LEU A 6 -5.53 -6.71 -26.81
CA LEU A 6 -6.52 -6.14 -25.89
C LEU A 6 -6.17 -6.45 -24.43
N ALA A 7 -5.67 -7.66 -24.15
CA ALA A 7 -5.21 -8.08 -22.84
C ALA A 7 -4.05 -7.24 -22.31
N HIS A 8 -3.03 -6.97 -23.13
CA HIS A 8 -1.92 -6.09 -22.76
C HIS A 8 -2.45 -4.68 -22.47
N GLY A 9 -3.23 -4.10 -23.39
CA GLY A 9 -3.78 -2.75 -23.24
C GLY A 9 -4.58 -2.57 -21.95
N LEU A 10 -5.51 -3.48 -21.67
CA LEU A 10 -6.35 -3.44 -20.47
C LEU A 10 -5.55 -3.64 -19.18
N THR A 11 -4.60 -4.59 -19.15
CA THR A 11 -3.80 -4.85 -17.95
C THR A 11 -2.87 -3.68 -17.65
N ARG A 12 -2.26 -3.09 -18.68
CA ARG A 12 -1.43 -1.88 -18.55
C ARG A 12 -2.26 -0.69 -18.06
N PHE A 13 -3.46 -0.48 -18.60
CA PHE A 13 -4.37 0.56 -18.15
C PHE A 13 -4.76 0.36 -16.68
N LEU A 14 -5.12 -0.86 -16.28
CA LEU A 14 -5.43 -1.18 -14.89
C LEU A 14 -4.24 -0.92 -13.96
N HIS A 15 -3.03 -1.33 -14.35
CA HIS A 15 -1.82 -1.06 -13.59
C HIS A 15 -1.58 0.46 -13.40
N LEU A 16 -1.83 1.27 -14.45
CA LEU A 16 -1.74 2.72 -14.37
C LEU A 16 -2.82 3.32 -13.45
N LEU A 17 -4.05 2.82 -13.51
CA LEU A 17 -5.11 3.23 -12.59
C LEU A 17 -4.73 2.94 -11.14
N LEU A 18 -4.21 1.75 -10.84
CA LEU A 18 -3.75 1.42 -9.49
C LEU A 18 -2.65 2.38 -9.03
N PHE A 19 -1.71 2.73 -9.90
CA PHE A 19 -0.67 3.71 -9.59
C PHE A 19 -1.25 5.11 -9.27
N VAL A 20 -2.12 5.63 -10.13
CA VAL A 20 -2.71 6.97 -9.98
C VAL A 20 -3.57 7.05 -8.72
N TYR A 21 -4.43 6.06 -8.48
CA TYR A 21 -5.28 6.02 -7.30
C TYR A 21 -4.50 5.78 -6.01
N TRP A 22 -3.40 5.03 -6.06
CA TRP A 22 -2.55 4.87 -4.88
C TRP A 22 -1.91 6.21 -4.48
N LEU A 23 -1.17 6.84 -5.39
CA LEU A 23 -0.45 8.07 -5.08
C LEU A 23 -1.40 9.23 -4.76
N GLY A 24 -2.49 9.36 -5.53
CA GLY A 24 -3.51 10.37 -5.30
C GLY A 24 -4.30 10.15 -4.01
N GLY A 25 -4.64 8.89 -3.70
CA GLY A 25 -5.30 8.52 -2.44
C GLY A 25 -4.44 8.85 -1.24
N ASP A 26 -3.15 8.45 -1.25
CA ASP A 26 -2.23 8.75 -0.15
C ASP A 26 -2.04 10.27 0.03
N ALA A 27 -1.99 11.05 -1.06
CA ALA A 27 -1.92 12.51 -0.99
C ALA A 27 -3.14 13.11 -0.28
N GLY A 28 -4.34 12.60 -0.58
CA GLY A 28 -5.58 13.02 0.07
C GLY A 28 -5.61 12.66 1.56
N VAL A 29 -5.15 11.47 1.94
CA VAL A 29 -5.01 11.03 3.34
C VAL A 29 -4.02 11.94 4.08
N PHE A 30 -2.86 12.20 3.49
CA PHE A 30 -1.83 13.05 4.08
C PHE A 30 -2.27 14.51 4.25
N TYR A 31 -3.05 15.02 3.30
CA TYR A 31 -3.60 16.38 3.38
C TYR A 31 -4.67 16.46 4.47
N SER A 32 -5.67 15.57 4.43
CA SER A 32 -6.77 15.53 5.38
C SER A 32 -6.30 15.31 6.82
N SER A 33 -5.25 14.50 7.03
CA SER A 33 -4.72 14.23 8.37
C SER A 33 -4.30 15.50 9.13
N ARG A 34 -3.87 16.55 8.42
CA ARG A 34 -3.47 17.82 9.06
C ARG A 34 -4.64 18.51 9.76
N PHE A 35 -5.83 18.45 9.16
CA PHE A 35 -7.04 19.01 9.75
C PHE A 35 -7.56 18.14 10.90
N VAL A 36 -7.33 16.82 10.85
CA VAL A 36 -7.73 15.92 11.95
C VAL A 36 -6.97 16.24 13.24
N ILE A 37 -5.69 16.61 13.13
CA ILE A 37 -4.79 16.87 14.27
C ILE A 37 -4.64 18.35 14.62
N ASP A 38 -5.34 19.27 13.96
CA ASP A 38 -5.20 20.71 14.22
C ASP A 38 -6.01 21.12 15.46
N PRO A 39 -5.36 21.51 16.58
CA PRO A 39 -6.06 21.92 17.80
C PRO A 39 -6.81 23.24 17.66
N LYS A 40 -6.57 24.02 16.59
CA LYS A 40 -7.28 25.28 16.33
C LYS A 40 -8.67 25.07 15.74
N LEU A 41 -8.94 23.87 15.22
CA LEU A 41 -10.22 23.54 14.63
C LEU A 41 -11.20 23.02 15.68
N SER A 42 -12.49 23.29 15.45
CA SER A 42 -13.55 22.73 16.29
C SER A 42 -13.58 21.20 16.18
N ARG A 43 -14.13 20.54 17.21
CA ARG A 43 -14.34 19.09 17.20
C ARG A 43 -15.07 18.64 15.94
N ASP A 44 -16.16 19.30 15.56
CA ASP A 44 -16.98 18.89 14.42
C ASP A 44 -16.24 19.03 13.08
N ALA A 45 -15.42 20.06 12.93
CA ALA A 45 -14.54 20.22 11.77
C ALA A 45 -13.51 19.07 11.70
N ARG A 46 -12.90 18.72 12.83
CA ARG A 46 -11.94 17.61 12.92
C ARG A 46 -12.60 16.26 12.67
N MET A 47 -13.83 16.04 13.14
CA MET A 47 -14.60 14.82 12.88
C MET A 47 -14.98 14.68 11.40
N THR A 48 -15.33 15.78 10.75
CA THR A 48 -15.58 15.81 9.29
C THR A 48 -14.31 15.47 8.52
N ALA A 49 -13.19 16.10 8.87
CA ALA A 49 -11.89 15.77 8.28
C ALA A 49 -11.49 14.30 8.52
N ALA A 50 -11.80 13.75 9.69
CA ALA A 50 -11.49 12.36 10.03
C ALA A 50 -12.29 11.37 9.19
N LYS A 51 -13.56 11.69 8.88
CA LYS A 51 -14.36 10.87 7.95
C LYS A 51 -13.71 10.82 6.57
N ILE A 52 -13.32 11.98 6.01
CA ILE A 52 -12.62 12.06 4.73
C ILE A 52 -11.30 11.28 4.77
N PHE A 53 -10.52 11.44 5.84
CA PHE A 53 -9.27 10.73 6.06
C PHE A 53 -9.46 9.21 6.06
N ILE A 54 -10.44 8.70 6.80
CA ILE A 54 -10.73 7.25 6.91
C ILE A 54 -11.20 6.70 5.56
N ASP A 55 -12.12 7.41 4.88
CA ASP A 55 -12.69 6.95 3.62
C ASP A 55 -11.63 6.94 2.50
N LEU A 56 -10.77 7.97 2.43
CA LEU A 56 -9.68 8.03 1.46
C LEU A 56 -8.59 6.97 1.71
N ASP A 57 -8.30 6.64 2.97
CA ASP A 57 -7.26 5.65 3.34
C ASP A 57 -7.55 4.23 2.83
N MET A 58 -8.80 3.96 2.44
CA MET A 58 -9.15 2.69 1.81
C MET A 58 -8.61 2.56 0.38
N ILE A 59 -8.52 3.66 -0.38
CA ILE A 59 -8.09 3.63 -1.79
C ILE A 59 -6.66 3.10 -1.92
N PRO A 60 -5.64 3.66 -1.23
CA PRO A 60 -4.27 3.13 -1.30
C PRO A 60 -4.15 1.68 -0.85
N ARG A 61 -4.99 1.24 0.11
CA ARG A 61 -5.00 -0.15 0.59
C ARG A 61 -5.48 -1.12 -0.49
N TYR A 62 -6.49 -0.74 -1.25
CA TYR A 62 -6.96 -1.53 -2.40
C TYR A 62 -5.89 -1.59 -3.50
N CYS A 63 -5.30 -0.44 -3.82
CA CYS A 63 -4.24 -0.37 -4.83
C CYS A 63 -3.05 -1.26 -4.45
N MET A 64 -2.60 -1.19 -3.20
CA MET A 64 -1.51 -2.00 -2.68
C MET A 64 -1.82 -3.50 -2.73
N ALA A 65 -3.03 -3.92 -2.37
CA ALA A 65 -3.42 -5.32 -2.40
C ALA A 65 -3.47 -5.91 -3.82
N LEU A 66 -3.83 -5.09 -4.82
CA LEU A 66 -4.01 -5.53 -6.21
C LEU A 66 -2.76 -5.37 -7.08
N MET A 67 -1.83 -4.48 -6.69
CA MET A 67 -0.69 -4.09 -7.53
C MET A 67 0.18 -5.28 -7.94
N LEU A 68 0.49 -6.20 -7.02
CA LEU A 68 1.36 -7.34 -7.33
C LEU A 68 0.68 -8.33 -8.30
N THR A 69 -0.62 -8.54 -8.18
CA THR A 69 -1.40 -9.38 -9.11
C THR A 69 -1.46 -8.77 -10.50
N VAL A 70 -1.85 -7.50 -10.60
CA VAL A 70 -1.95 -6.82 -11.90
C VAL A 70 -0.56 -6.66 -12.54
N GLY A 71 0.46 -6.34 -11.75
CA GLY A 71 1.85 -6.25 -12.21
C GLY A 71 2.42 -7.59 -12.66
N GLY A 72 2.14 -8.68 -11.95
CA GLY A 72 2.58 -10.03 -12.33
C GLY A 72 1.90 -10.54 -13.61
N ILE A 73 0.60 -10.31 -13.76
CA ILE A 73 -0.12 -10.62 -15.02
C ILE A 73 0.44 -9.79 -16.18
N LEU A 74 0.73 -8.49 -15.95
CA LEU A 74 1.33 -7.64 -16.97
C LEU A 74 2.74 -8.15 -17.36
N ALA A 75 3.53 -8.56 -16.38
CA ALA A 75 4.86 -9.11 -16.61
C ALA A 75 4.82 -10.38 -17.48
N GLU A 76 3.89 -11.30 -17.19
CA GLU A 76 3.65 -12.51 -18.00
C GLU A 76 3.31 -12.14 -19.46
N ILE A 77 2.37 -11.21 -19.66
CA ILE A 77 1.97 -10.74 -21.01
C ILE A 77 3.14 -10.06 -21.74
N MET A 78 4.06 -9.44 -21.00
CA MET A 78 5.27 -8.82 -21.54
C MET A 78 6.42 -9.81 -21.81
N GLY A 79 6.21 -11.12 -21.58
CA GLY A 79 7.20 -12.16 -21.83
C GLY A 79 8.11 -12.50 -20.63
N ILE A 80 7.90 -11.86 -19.47
CA ILE A 80 8.58 -12.26 -18.22
C ILE A 80 7.80 -13.45 -17.65
N SER A 81 8.16 -14.66 -18.12
CA SER A 81 7.41 -15.88 -17.83
C SER A 81 7.53 -16.31 -16.36
N HIS A 82 6.43 -16.82 -15.83
CA HIS A 82 6.33 -17.40 -14.49
C HIS A 82 6.01 -18.90 -14.58
N PRO A 83 6.57 -19.74 -13.71
CA PRO A 83 6.06 -21.09 -13.52
C PRO A 83 4.57 -21.09 -13.19
N ALA A 84 3.85 -22.12 -13.62
CA ALA A 84 2.39 -22.20 -13.47
C ALA A 84 1.91 -22.02 -12.01
N TRP A 85 2.65 -22.59 -11.04
CA TRP A 85 2.32 -22.45 -9.62
C TRP A 85 2.49 -21.01 -9.11
N GLU A 86 3.50 -20.28 -9.62
CA GLU A 86 3.74 -18.89 -9.27
C GLU A 86 2.64 -18.01 -9.87
N MET A 87 2.23 -18.29 -11.11
CA MET A 87 1.13 -17.58 -11.75
C MET A 87 -0.21 -17.79 -11.02
N VAL A 88 -0.50 -19.01 -10.56
CA VAL A 88 -1.67 -19.28 -9.70
C VAL A 88 -1.60 -18.45 -8.42
N ALA A 89 -0.43 -18.39 -7.77
CA ALA A 89 -0.24 -17.59 -6.57
C ALA A 89 -0.45 -16.08 -6.84
N ILE A 90 0.11 -15.55 -7.93
CA ILE A 90 -0.04 -14.15 -8.37
C ILE A 90 -1.52 -13.81 -8.59
N VAL A 91 -2.27 -14.66 -9.31
CA VAL A 91 -3.68 -14.43 -9.62
C VAL A 91 -4.54 -14.47 -8.36
N LEU A 92 -4.31 -15.43 -7.46
CA LEU A 92 -5.08 -15.56 -6.22
C LEU A 92 -4.73 -14.49 -5.17
N LEU A 93 -3.51 -13.97 -5.19
CA LEU A 93 -3.04 -12.99 -4.21
C LEU A 93 -3.95 -11.76 -4.11
N GLY A 94 -4.34 -11.18 -5.25
CA GLY A 94 -5.12 -9.94 -5.34
C GLY A 94 -6.50 -10.08 -4.70
N PRO A 95 -7.34 -11.04 -5.16
CA PRO A 95 -8.65 -11.29 -4.55
C PRO A 95 -8.58 -11.66 -3.06
N VAL A 96 -7.61 -12.49 -2.66
CA VAL A 96 -7.45 -12.90 -1.26
C VAL A 96 -7.05 -11.71 -0.38
N TRP A 97 -6.07 -10.92 -0.82
CA TRP A 97 -5.60 -9.77 -0.06
C TRP A 97 -6.64 -8.65 -0.02
N LEU A 98 -7.29 -8.36 -1.14
CA LEU A 98 -8.39 -7.41 -1.19
C LEU A 98 -9.53 -7.83 -0.26
N GLY A 99 -9.91 -9.12 -0.29
CA GLY A 99 -10.92 -9.69 0.61
C GLY A 99 -10.53 -9.53 2.08
N LEU A 100 -9.26 -9.76 2.43
CA LEU A 100 -8.75 -9.54 3.78
C LEU A 100 -8.83 -8.05 4.20
N VAL A 101 -8.42 -7.14 3.32
CA VAL A 101 -8.48 -5.68 3.56
C VAL A 101 -9.92 -5.23 3.80
N LEU A 102 -10.86 -5.67 2.95
CA LEU A 102 -12.28 -5.36 3.06
C LEU A 102 -12.86 -5.95 4.37
N ALA A 103 -12.51 -7.20 4.70
CA ALA A 103 -12.98 -7.85 5.92
C ALA A 103 -12.46 -7.15 7.20
N VAL A 104 -11.20 -6.70 7.20
CA VAL A 104 -10.63 -5.91 8.30
C VAL A 104 -11.41 -4.61 8.51
N HIS A 105 -11.74 -3.90 7.43
CA HIS A 105 -12.48 -2.65 7.50
C HIS A 105 -13.94 -2.87 7.93
N ALA A 106 -14.64 -3.83 7.32
CA ALA A 106 -16.04 -4.12 7.63
C ALA A 106 -16.26 -4.61 9.07
N LYS A 107 -15.24 -5.22 9.69
CA LYS A 107 -15.31 -5.73 11.07
C LYS A 107 -14.56 -4.86 12.08
N GLU A 108 -14.27 -3.61 11.74
CA GLU A 108 -13.62 -2.65 12.63
C GLU A 108 -14.35 -2.54 13.98
N GLY A 109 -13.60 -2.47 15.09
CA GLY A 109 -14.14 -2.42 16.45
C GLY A 109 -14.57 -3.77 17.05
N SER A 110 -14.66 -4.85 16.26
CA SER A 110 -15.03 -6.18 16.76
C SER A 110 -13.82 -7.06 17.13
N ALA A 111 -14.02 -8.08 17.96
CA ALA A 111 -13.01 -9.10 18.29
C ALA A 111 -12.52 -9.87 17.04
N ALA A 112 -13.42 -10.14 16.10
CA ALA A 112 -13.08 -10.72 14.81
C ALA A 112 -12.17 -9.78 13.99
N GLY A 113 -12.48 -8.48 13.99
CA GLY A 113 -11.65 -7.46 13.34
C GLY A 113 -10.24 -7.37 13.91
N GLN A 114 -10.06 -7.48 15.23
CA GLN A 114 -8.74 -7.53 15.85
C GLN A 114 -7.92 -8.76 15.41
N THR A 115 -8.59 -9.91 15.28
CA THR A 115 -7.94 -11.13 14.76
C THR A 115 -7.56 -10.97 13.29
N LEU A 116 -8.44 -10.44 12.45
CA LEU A 116 -8.14 -10.15 11.04
C LEU A 116 -7.00 -9.13 10.89
N LYS A 117 -6.92 -8.11 11.75
CA LYS A 117 -5.80 -7.15 11.77
C LYS A 117 -4.46 -7.86 12.04
N ARG A 118 -4.43 -8.83 12.97
CA ARG A 118 -3.24 -9.65 13.23
C ARG A 118 -2.88 -10.53 12.02
N VAL A 119 -3.88 -11.14 11.39
CA VAL A 119 -3.69 -11.93 10.17
C VAL A 119 -3.13 -11.07 9.03
N ASP A 120 -3.68 -9.88 8.78
CA ASP A 120 -3.17 -8.93 7.75
C ASP A 120 -1.71 -8.52 8.00
N VAL A 121 -1.31 -8.31 9.25
CA VAL A 121 0.09 -8.00 9.59
C VAL A 121 1.01 -9.17 9.27
N TRP A 122 0.66 -10.39 9.68
CA TRP A 122 1.46 -11.58 9.36
C TRP A 122 1.50 -11.84 7.85
N PHE A 123 0.37 -11.69 7.19
CA PHE A 123 0.25 -11.83 5.74
C PHE A 123 1.20 -10.87 5.00
N ARG A 124 1.27 -9.60 5.41
CA ARG A 124 2.22 -8.62 4.86
C ARG A 124 3.67 -9.07 5.01
N TRP A 125 4.06 -9.58 6.18
CA TRP A 125 5.41 -10.09 6.39
C TRP A 125 5.73 -11.30 5.51
N ILE A 126 4.76 -12.20 5.32
CA ILE A 126 4.89 -13.33 4.40
C ILE A 126 5.08 -12.81 2.97
N VAL A 127 4.24 -11.88 2.49
CA VAL A 127 4.39 -11.31 1.14
C VAL A 127 5.75 -10.64 0.95
N ILE A 128 6.22 -9.85 1.92
CA ILE A 128 7.56 -9.24 1.87
C ILE A 128 8.62 -10.33 1.71
N ALA A 129 8.60 -11.36 2.55
CA ALA A 129 9.57 -12.45 2.48
C ALA A 129 9.48 -13.20 1.14
N SER A 130 8.28 -13.50 0.66
CA SER A 130 8.04 -14.18 -0.62
C SER A 130 8.59 -13.39 -1.80
N ILE A 131 8.41 -12.05 -1.82
CA ILE A 131 8.97 -11.21 -2.88
C ILE A 131 10.49 -11.25 -2.86
N LEU A 132 11.10 -11.05 -1.69
CA LEU A 132 12.57 -11.03 -1.57
C LEU A 132 13.18 -12.39 -1.95
N VAL A 133 12.57 -13.49 -1.52
CA VAL A 133 12.98 -14.84 -1.90
C VAL A 133 12.80 -15.07 -3.41
N SER A 134 11.69 -14.63 -4.00
CA SER A 134 11.45 -14.74 -5.46
C SER A 134 12.49 -13.97 -6.27
N VAL A 135 12.87 -12.76 -5.85
CA VAL A 135 13.93 -11.97 -6.49
C VAL A 135 15.28 -12.67 -6.40
N VAL A 136 15.68 -13.12 -5.20
CA VAL A 136 16.96 -13.84 -5.01
C VAL A 136 17.00 -15.13 -5.83
N HIS A 137 15.93 -15.92 -5.80
CA HIS A 137 15.83 -17.15 -6.57
C HIS A 137 15.92 -16.88 -8.08
N SER A 138 15.23 -15.85 -8.57
CA SER A 138 15.22 -15.50 -9.99
C SER A 138 16.58 -15.01 -10.51
N HIS A 139 17.37 -14.34 -9.65
CA HIS A 139 18.75 -14.01 -9.97
C HIS A 139 19.67 -15.24 -9.95
N TRP A 140 19.45 -16.18 -9.03
CA TRP A 140 20.21 -17.44 -9.04
C TRP A 140 19.97 -18.22 -10.33
N THR A 141 18.72 -18.32 -10.78
CA THR A 141 18.35 -19.10 -11.97
C THR A 141 18.58 -18.36 -13.30
N GLY A 142 19.05 -17.10 -13.26
CA GLY A 142 19.22 -16.26 -14.45
C GLY A 142 17.90 -15.84 -15.14
N ARG A 143 16.75 -16.03 -14.47
CA ARG A 143 15.42 -15.75 -15.07
C ARG A 143 15.20 -14.27 -15.35
N LEU A 144 15.82 -13.41 -14.55
CA LEU A 144 15.69 -11.95 -14.62
C LEU A 144 16.99 -11.26 -15.05
N ASP A 145 17.90 -11.99 -15.72
CA ASP A 145 19.12 -11.40 -16.27
C ASP A 145 18.77 -10.37 -17.36
N GLY A 146 19.33 -9.16 -17.27
CA GLY A 146 18.99 -8.03 -18.13
C GLY A 146 17.65 -7.36 -17.79
N LEU A 147 16.98 -7.77 -16.71
CA LEU A 147 15.71 -7.22 -16.22
C LEU A 147 15.86 -6.62 -14.81
N GLU A 148 16.98 -5.96 -14.52
CA GLU A 148 17.30 -5.47 -13.18
C GLU A 148 16.30 -4.39 -12.72
N TRP A 149 15.76 -3.61 -13.65
CA TRP A 149 14.66 -2.68 -13.37
C TRP A 149 13.42 -3.38 -12.78
N PHE A 150 13.14 -4.62 -13.19
CA PHE A 150 11.99 -5.39 -12.71
C PHE A 150 12.27 -5.93 -11.31
N SER A 151 13.44 -6.49 -11.07
CA SER A 151 13.88 -6.90 -9.72
C SER A 151 13.86 -5.72 -8.73
N ALA A 152 14.37 -4.55 -9.15
CA ALA A 152 14.36 -3.34 -8.33
C ALA A 152 12.93 -2.91 -7.97
N LYS A 153 11.99 -2.96 -8.92
CA LYS A 153 10.57 -2.68 -8.63
C LYS A 153 9.97 -3.61 -7.58
N LEU A 154 10.28 -4.90 -7.66
CA LEU A 154 9.79 -5.89 -6.70
C LEU A 154 10.34 -5.62 -5.29
N VAL A 155 11.65 -5.35 -5.18
CA VAL A 155 12.27 -4.99 -3.90
C VAL A 155 11.70 -3.68 -3.34
N ILE A 156 11.52 -2.66 -4.19
CA ILE A 156 10.84 -1.42 -3.79
C ILE A 156 9.43 -1.73 -3.28
N PHE A 157 8.66 -2.56 -3.99
CA PHE A 157 7.31 -2.93 -3.57
C PHE A 157 7.28 -3.62 -2.21
N ALA A 158 8.22 -4.54 -1.93
CA ALA A 158 8.38 -5.14 -0.61
C ALA A 158 8.68 -4.08 0.47
N PHE A 159 9.55 -3.11 0.15
CA PHE A 159 9.83 -1.98 1.04
C PHE A 159 8.62 -1.08 1.28
N LEU A 160 7.77 -0.85 0.27
CA LEU A 160 6.52 -0.09 0.42
C LEU A 160 5.56 -0.78 1.40
N ILE A 161 5.43 -2.11 1.33
CA ILE A 161 4.62 -2.88 2.28
C ILE A 161 5.19 -2.75 3.70
N PHE A 162 6.53 -2.79 3.84
CA PHE A 162 7.21 -2.56 5.12
C PHE A 162 6.93 -1.16 5.69
N CYS A 163 6.99 -0.10 4.87
CA CYS A 163 6.61 1.25 5.30
C CYS A 163 5.16 1.28 5.81
N GLY A 164 4.23 0.60 5.13
CA GLY A 164 2.84 0.45 5.58
C GLY A 164 2.70 -0.26 6.94
N LEU A 165 3.54 -1.26 7.22
CA LEU A 165 3.62 -1.90 8.53
C LEU A 165 4.14 -0.95 9.62
N MET A 166 5.12 -0.11 9.29
CA MET A 166 5.65 0.89 10.23
C MET A 166 4.67 2.01 10.53
N ILE A 167 3.88 2.43 9.55
CA ILE A 167 2.74 3.33 9.78
C ILE A 167 1.77 2.69 10.78
N ARG A 168 1.34 1.43 10.54
CA ARG A 168 0.43 0.71 11.44
C ARG A 168 0.97 0.55 12.86
N ARG A 169 2.27 0.34 13.02
CA ARG A 169 2.93 0.27 14.34
C ARG A 169 2.85 1.58 15.10
N ASN A 170 2.88 2.72 14.40
CA ASN A 170 2.90 4.05 15.01
C ASN A 170 1.50 4.67 15.20
N LEU A 171 0.44 4.08 14.63
CA LEU A 171 -0.95 4.56 14.69
C LEU A 171 -1.70 4.40 16.04
N PRO A 172 -1.39 3.44 16.95
CA PRO A 172 -2.20 3.26 18.15
C PRO A 172 -2.39 4.51 19.04
N PRO A 173 -1.36 5.36 19.28
CA PRO A 173 -1.56 6.59 20.04
C PRO A 173 -2.50 7.60 19.35
N PHE A 174 -2.49 7.68 18.01
CA PHE A 174 -3.46 8.48 17.27
C PHE A 174 -4.89 7.98 17.49
N VAL A 175 -5.11 6.67 17.43
CA VAL A 175 -6.44 6.07 17.67
C VAL A 175 -6.93 6.36 19.09
N GLU A 176 -6.03 6.35 20.07
CA GLU A 176 -6.35 6.68 21.46
C GLU A 176 -6.77 8.15 21.60
N GLY A 177 -5.94 9.09 21.12
CA GLY A 177 -6.28 10.51 21.15
C GLY A 177 -7.55 10.84 20.36
N PHE A 178 -7.76 10.17 19.22
CA PHE A 178 -8.97 10.33 18.42
C PHE A 178 -10.23 9.84 19.14
N ARG A 179 -10.15 8.72 19.89
CA ARG A 179 -11.28 8.22 20.69
C ARG A 179 -11.67 9.22 21.79
N GLN A 180 -10.68 9.83 22.45
CA GLN A 180 -10.91 10.89 23.43
C GLN A 180 -11.59 12.11 22.79
N LEU A 181 -11.07 12.60 21.66
CA LEU A 181 -11.64 13.71 20.89
C LEU A 181 -13.11 13.44 20.51
N ALA A 182 -13.39 12.23 20.01
CA ALA A 182 -14.71 11.84 19.56
C ALA A 182 -15.71 11.69 20.74
N GLY A 183 -15.27 11.13 21.87
CA GLY A 183 -16.12 10.86 23.03
C GLY A 183 -16.36 12.07 23.92
N SER A 184 -15.29 12.66 24.44
CA SER A 184 -15.34 13.66 25.52
C SER A 184 -14.87 15.06 25.09
N GLY A 185 -14.43 15.20 23.84
CA GLY A 185 -13.90 16.46 23.30
C GLY A 185 -12.37 16.55 23.36
N PRO A 186 -11.79 17.59 22.71
CA PRO A 186 -10.35 17.75 22.62
C PRO A 186 -9.73 18.07 23.99
N THR A 187 -8.59 17.44 24.29
CA THR A 187 -7.73 17.79 25.42
C THR A 187 -6.30 18.01 24.94
N PRO A 188 -5.47 18.78 25.66
CA PRO A 188 -4.05 18.94 25.31
C PRO A 188 -3.31 17.60 25.20
N GLU A 189 -3.67 16.63 26.04
CA GLU A 189 -3.11 15.27 26.02
C GLU A 189 -3.51 14.51 24.75
N SER A 190 -4.80 14.53 24.38
CA SER A 190 -5.28 13.84 23.17
C SER A 190 -4.67 14.43 21.90
N ASP A 191 -4.55 15.76 21.85
CA ASP A 191 -3.94 16.45 20.70
C ASP A 191 -2.47 16.09 20.56
N ARG A 192 -1.72 16.05 21.67
CA ARG A 192 -0.33 15.61 21.66
C ARG A 192 -0.18 14.18 21.15
N LEU A 193 -0.99 13.23 21.63
CA LEU A 193 -0.95 11.84 21.17
C LEU A 193 -1.18 11.73 19.65
N MET A 194 -2.16 12.47 19.13
CA MET A 194 -2.48 12.49 17.71
C MET A 194 -1.35 13.11 16.88
N ILE A 195 -0.80 14.26 17.30
CA ILE A 195 0.29 14.96 16.60
C ILE A 195 1.57 14.12 16.58
N ASP A 196 1.97 13.55 17.72
CA ASP A 196 3.19 12.77 17.83
C ASP A 196 3.12 11.50 16.98
N SER A 197 1.99 10.81 17.03
CA SER A 197 1.75 9.61 16.20
C SER A 197 1.81 9.93 14.71
N MET A 198 1.12 10.99 14.26
CA MET A 198 1.16 11.41 12.86
C MET A 198 2.56 11.85 12.41
N THR A 199 3.31 12.51 13.29
CA THR A 199 4.70 12.92 13.03
C THR A 199 5.60 11.70 12.83
N ARG A 200 5.42 10.62 13.59
CA ARG A 200 6.16 9.36 13.42
C ARG A 200 5.76 8.59 12.15
N CYS A 201 4.51 8.72 11.71
CA CYS A 201 4.04 8.10 10.45
C CYS A 201 4.57 8.82 9.20
N ARG A 202 4.77 10.15 9.27
CA ARG A 202 5.09 11.00 8.12
C ARG A 202 6.31 10.56 7.30
N PRO A 203 7.47 10.18 7.89
CA PRO A 203 8.61 9.72 7.11
C PRO A 203 8.28 8.51 6.23
N TYR A 204 7.51 7.55 6.76
CA TYR A 204 7.12 6.35 6.01
C TYR A 204 6.16 6.66 4.86
N VAL A 205 5.25 7.63 5.04
CA VAL A 205 4.38 8.10 3.93
C VAL A 205 5.22 8.73 2.82
N LEU A 206 6.20 9.58 3.16
CA LEU A 206 7.08 10.19 2.16
C LEU A 206 7.97 9.17 1.45
N LEU A 207 8.45 8.16 2.18
CA LEU A 207 9.17 7.02 1.62
C LEU A 207 8.30 6.21 0.66
N ILE A 208 7.00 6.04 0.98
CA ILE A 208 6.05 5.40 0.07
C ILE A 208 5.94 6.18 -1.25
N TRP A 209 5.78 7.50 -1.19
CA TRP A 209 5.69 8.32 -2.40
C TRP A 209 6.96 8.29 -3.23
N ALA A 210 8.12 8.40 -2.59
CA ALA A 210 9.41 8.28 -3.26
C ALA A 210 9.55 6.91 -3.95
N GLY A 211 9.23 5.82 -3.24
CA GLY A 211 9.31 4.47 -3.80
C GLY A 211 8.32 4.25 -4.94
N ILE A 212 7.09 4.76 -4.85
CA ILE A 212 6.08 4.72 -5.93
C ILE A 212 6.58 5.50 -7.16
N ALA A 213 7.13 6.70 -6.97
CA ALA A 213 7.65 7.52 -8.07
C ALA A 213 8.87 6.88 -8.75
N VAL A 214 9.82 6.36 -7.96
CA VAL A 214 10.99 5.64 -8.47
C VAL A 214 10.56 4.37 -9.21
N SER A 215 9.61 3.61 -8.67
CA SER A 215 9.07 2.41 -9.33
C SER A 215 8.40 2.78 -10.67
N ALA A 216 7.63 3.85 -10.72
CA ALA A 216 7.05 4.34 -11.97
C ALA A 216 8.13 4.71 -13.00
N LEU A 217 9.16 5.46 -12.58
CA LEU A 217 10.28 5.85 -13.42
C LEU A 217 11.03 4.62 -13.98
N LEU A 218 11.34 3.63 -13.14
CA LEU A 218 11.96 2.37 -13.56
C LEU A 218 11.10 1.62 -14.58
N GLY A 219 9.78 1.67 -14.45
CA GLY A 219 8.85 1.06 -15.40
C GLY A 219 8.81 1.74 -16.77
N ILE A 220 9.13 3.03 -16.82
CA ILE A 220 9.19 3.82 -18.06
C ILE A 220 10.56 3.65 -18.72
N LEU A 221 11.63 3.86 -17.96
CA LEU A 221 13.00 3.85 -18.48
C LEU A 221 13.50 2.45 -18.77
N LYS A 222 13.05 1.44 -18.01
CA LYS A 222 13.50 0.05 -18.09
C LYS A 222 15.02 -0.09 -18.29
N PRO A 223 15.86 0.55 -17.45
CA PRO A 223 17.30 0.47 -17.63
C PRO A 223 17.75 -0.98 -17.46
N SER A 224 18.54 -1.48 -18.40
CA SER A 224 19.40 -2.64 -18.17
C SER A 224 20.65 -2.15 -17.43
N LEU A 225 21.09 -2.87 -16.41
CA LEU A 225 22.47 -2.70 -15.94
C LEU A 225 23.35 -3.32 -17.04
N GLY A 226 23.87 -2.46 -17.92
CA GLY A 226 24.76 -2.86 -19.02
C GLY A 226 26.06 -3.48 -18.53
#